data_AF-A0A9P6ERU3-F1
#
_entry.id   AF-A0A9P6ERU3-F1
#
_cell.length_a   1.000
_cell.length_b   1.000
_cell.length_c   1.000
_cell.angle_alpha   90.00
_cell.angle_beta   90.00
_cell.angle_gamma   90.00
#
_symmetry.space_group_name_H-M   'P 1'
#
loop_
_entity.id
_entity.type
_entity.pdbx_description
1 polymer ?
#
loop_
_entity_poly.entity_id
_entity_poly.type
_entity_poly.pdbx_seq_one_letter_code
_entity_poly.pdbx_strand_id
1 'polypeptide(L)'
;MNFLAKYKNKYSEYSTLAILRSYLNPAFLNSDLFNSDPAAASDNDMAGIRHVSTFKQVVIFLLTMAHEEIHHGMQPLLTVWKGKALKFKSTLLSEMKRYARSQYPFNIPMDDGTDIFAWWRSFEGHKEAVVLPSLAIKIYAIRVNSMPGERTASAITWMTPALQSQLSIGQVGAKLLVCQHYMTEKKPRKQAVSRPTVKFYDIKSKMFPKTEVKDSDLKDEADDSWLDVPADPITPSTSLKAEVKSPVNLASSFLATFLAEDNPKRGSAKDVALEGPAEDRAADGDSGNDDDFKMEFD
;
A
#
# COMPACT_ATOMS: atom_id res chain seq x y z
N MET A 1 -16.65 30.99 8.59
CA MET A 1 -16.52 29.57 8.19
C MET A 1 -15.18 29.39 7.48
N ASN A 2 -14.34 28.44 7.91
CA ASN A 2 -12.95 28.35 7.44
C ASN A 2 -12.81 27.41 6.23
N PHE A 3 -12.82 27.96 5.02
CA PHE A 3 -12.54 27.21 3.79
C PHE A 3 -11.04 26.98 3.51
N LEU A 4 -10.14 27.66 4.24
CA LEU A 4 -8.68 27.63 4.00
C LEU A 4 -7.96 26.33 4.38
N ALA A 5 -8.64 25.38 5.04
CA ALA A 5 -8.04 24.09 5.44
C ALA A 5 -7.96 23.05 4.31
N LYS A 6 -8.45 23.36 3.09
CA LYS A 6 -8.75 22.34 2.06
C LYS A 6 -7.58 21.94 1.15
N TYR A 7 -6.39 22.48 1.35
CA TYR A 7 -5.15 22.01 0.71
C TYR A 7 -4.32 21.15 1.67
N LYS A 8 -4.86 19.99 2.07
CA LYS A 8 -3.98 18.91 2.55
C LYS A 8 -3.06 18.51 1.40
N ASN A 9 -1.76 18.50 1.66
CA ASN A 9 -0.76 18.17 0.66
C ASN A 9 -0.90 16.68 0.28
N LYS A 10 -1.09 16.34 -1.00
CA LYS A 10 -1.44 14.97 -1.43
C LYS A 10 -0.45 13.90 -0.94
N TYR A 11 0.83 14.24 -0.81
CA TYR A 11 1.86 13.36 -0.26
C TYR A 11 1.60 12.95 1.21
N SER A 12 0.85 13.76 1.97
CA SER A 12 0.41 13.41 3.32
C SER A 12 -0.57 12.23 3.35
N GLU A 13 -1.42 12.08 2.33
CA GLU A 13 -2.47 11.05 2.30
C GLU A 13 -1.85 9.65 2.07
N TYR A 14 -0.86 9.56 1.18
CA TYR A 14 -0.04 8.36 1.00
C TYR A 14 0.72 7.98 2.28
N SER A 15 1.28 8.97 2.99
CA SER A 15 1.92 8.76 4.29
C SER A 15 0.93 8.22 5.32
N THR A 16 -0.27 8.83 5.46
CA THR A 16 -1.31 8.36 6.38
C THR A 16 -1.77 6.94 6.06
N LEU A 17 -1.95 6.57 4.78
CA LEU A 17 -2.29 5.20 4.39
C LEU A 17 -1.16 4.19 4.67
N ALA A 18 0.11 4.60 4.58
CA ALA A 18 1.23 3.75 4.97
C ALA A 18 1.27 3.50 6.48
N ILE A 19 1.14 4.56 7.29
CA ILE A 19 1.08 4.50 8.77
C ILE A 19 -0.11 3.63 9.22
N LEU A 20 -1.26 3.78 8.58
CA LEU A 20 -2.45 2.99 8.86
C LEU A 20 -2.24 1.50 8.58
N ARG A 21 -1.61 1.16 7.44
CA ARG A 21 -1.31 -0.23 7.05
C ARG A 21 -0.22 -0.88 7.89
N SER A 22 0.72 -0.11 8.42
CA SER A 22 1.66 -0.64 9.38
C SER A 22 1.01 -0.83 10.75
N TYR A 23 0.16 0.12 11.19
CA TYR A 23 -0.51 0.00 12.49
C TYR A 23 -1.54 -1.14 12.52
N LEU A 24 -2.25 -1.39 11.41
CA LEU A 24 -3.17 -2.52 11.25
C LEU A 24 -2.47 -3.86 10.90
N ASN A 25 -1.13 -3.92 10.98
CA ASN A 25 -0.40 -5.18 10.96
C ASN A 25 -0.10 -5.64 12.39
N PRO A 26 -0.60 -6.81 12.84
CA PRO A 26 -0.32 -7.34 14.18
C PRO A 26 1.18 -7.54 14.44
N ALA A 27 1.98 -7.82 13.41
CA ALA A 27 3.44 -7.94 13.54
C ALA A 27 4.12 -6.63 13.98
N PHE A 28 3.54 -5.48 13.66
CA PHE A 28 4.15 -4.16 13.92
C PHE A 28 3.57 -3.47 15.17
N LEU A 29 2.45 -3.93 15.73
CA LEU A 29 1.86 -3.40 16.98
C LEU A 29 2.85 -3.30 18.14
N ASN A 30 3.74 -4.30 18.27
CA ASN A 30 4.74 -4.37 19.33
C ASN A 30 6.12 -3.82 18.92
N SER A 31 6.28 -3.37 17.67
CA SER A 31 7.56 -2.91 17.11
C SER A 31 7.93 -1.49 17.56
N ASP A 32 9.20 -1.13 17.32
CA ASP A 32 9.77 0.21 17.50
C ASP A 32 9.53 1.15 16.30
N LEU A 33 8.73 0.72 15.31
CA LEU A 33 8.44 1.43 14.05
C LEU A 33 7.76 2.80 14.27
N PHE A 34 6.98 2.93 15.33
CA PHE A 34 6.29 4.16 15.70
C PHE A 34 7.02 4.83 16.85
N ASN A 35 7.00 6.16 16.87
CA ASN A 35 7.61 6.91 17.97
C ASN A 35 6.79 6.71 19.25
N SER A 36 7.40 6.09 20.25
CA SER A 36 6.85 5.95 21.61
C SER A 36 6.54 7.34 22.18
N ASP A 37 5.27 7.60 22.52
CA ASP A 37 4.90 8.88 23.13
C ASP A 37 5.55 9.04 24.51
N PRO A 38 6.09 10.23 24.85
CA PRO A 38 6.72 10.46 26.15
C PRO A 38 5.67 10.48 27.27
N ALA A 39 5.40 9.29 27.82
CA ALA A 39 4.55 9.00 28.98
C ALA A 39 3.14 9.64 28.92
N ALA A 40 2.21 8.96 28.26
CA ALA A 40 0.76 9.25 28.31
C ALA A 40 0.14 8.91 29.69
N ALA A 41 0.70 9.46 30.76
CA ALA A 41 0.57 8.98 32.14
C ALA A 41 -0.72 9.41 32.87
N SER A 42 -1.63 10.14 32.22
CA SER A 42 -2.85 10.70 32.83
C SER A 42 -4.15 10.04 32.37
N ASP A 43 -4.16 9.34 31.24
CA ASP A 43 -5.39 8.77 30.66
C ASP A 43 -5.50 7.26 30.89
N ASN A 44 -6.27 6.90 31.91
CA ASN A 44 -6.55 5.51 32.30
C ASN A 44 -7.25 4.72 31.16
N ASP A 45 -7.98 5.39 30.28
CA ASP A 45 -8.72 4.76 29.17
C ASP A 45 -7.77 4.26 28.05
N MET A 46 -6.57 4.85 27.96
CA MET A 46 -5.50 4.49 27.01
C MET A 46 -4.46 3.52 27.59
N ALA A 47 -4.61 3.10 28.85
CA ALA A 47 -3.65 2.21 29.52
C ALA A 47 -3.34 0.94 28.70
N GLY A 48 -2.06 0.59 28.59
CA GLY A 48 -1.59 -0.57 27.81
C GLY A 48 -1.43 -0.36 26.30
N ILE A 49 -1.80 0.81 25.75
CA ILE A 49 -1.51 1.15 24.34
C ILE A 49 -0.12 1.78 24.27
N ARG A 50 0.80 1.19 23.49
CA ARG A 50 2.20 1.67 23.37
C ARG A 50 2.32 3.02 22.63
N HIS A 51 1.55 3.17 21.56
CA HIS A 51 1.72 4.22 20.54
C HIS A 51 0.41 5.03 20.43
N VAL A 52 0.17 5.91 21.41
CA VAL A 52 -1.13 6.57 21.65
C VAL A 52 -1.42 7.67 20.63
N SER A 53 -0.43 8.43 20.18
CA SER A 53 -0.60 9.43 19.12
C SER A 53 -0.93 8.79 17.78
N THR A 54 -0.21 7.73 17.42
CA THR A 54 -0.49 6.92 16.21
C THR A 54 -1.87 6.27 16.31
N PHE A 55 -2.25 5.73 17.48
CA PHE A 55 -3.59 5.20 17.74
C PHE A 55 -4.69 6.26 17.52
N LYS A 56 -4.56 7.46 18.12
CA LYS A 56 -5.53 8.56 17.93
C LYS A 56 -5.63 8.97 16.45
N GLN A 57 -4.50 9.08 15.73
CA GLN A 57 -4.50 9.37 14.29
C GLN A 57 -5.22 8.29 13.46
N VAL A 58 -4.94 7.01 13.72
CA VAL A 58 -5.56 5.86 13.06
C VAL A 58 -7.07 5.83 13.30
N VAL A 59 -7.52 6.02 14.55
CA VAL A 59 -8.96 6.04 14.90
C VAL A 59 -9.69 7.20 14.20
N ILE A 60 -9.10 8.39 14.14
CA ILE A 60 -9.67 9.54 13.40
C ILE A 60 -9.80 9.23 11.90
N PHE A 61 -8.78 8.62 11.29
CA PHE A 61 -8.81 8.27 9.87
C PHE A 61 -9.84 7.16 9.57
N LEU A 62 -9.90 6.12 10.41
CA LEU A 62 -10.90 5.04 10.31
C LEU A 62 -12.33 5.57 10.42
N LEU A 63 -12.60 6.49 11.35
CA LEU A 63 -13.91 7.14 11.48
C LEU A 63 -14.27 7.99 10.26
N THR A 64 -13.30 8.67 9.66
CA THR A 64 -13.51 9.48 8.45
C THR A 64 -13.87 8.57 7.26
N MET A 65 -13.09 7.52 7.01
CA MET A 65 -13.37 6.54 5.95
C MET A 65 -14.70 5.79 6.17
N ALA A 66 -15.03 5.48 7.43
CA ALA A 66 -16.28 4.83 7.77
C ALA A 66 -17.50 5.73 7.55
N HIS A 67 -17.41 7.02 7.88
CA HIS A 67 -18.46 7.99 7.57
C HIS A 67 -18.72 8.04 6.06
N GLU A 68 -17.67 8.16 5.24
CA GLU A 68 -17.79 8.14 3.77
C GLU A 68 -18.44 6.82 3.25
N GLU A 69 -18.06 5.66 3.79
CA GLU A 69 -18.62 4.36 3.37
C GLU A 69 -20.05 4.11 3.91
N ILE A 70 -20.42 4.65 5.07
CA ILE A 70 -21.80 4.55 5.60
C ILE A 70 -22.77 5.40 4.76
N HIS A 71 -22.29 6.51 4.18
CA HIS A 71 -23.09 7.43 3.37
C HIS A 71 -23.10 7.13 1.87
N HIS A 72 -21.98 6.64 1.32
CA HIS A 72 -21.76 6.50 -0.13
C HIS A 72 -21.27 5.11 -0.54
N GLY A 73 -21.11 4.21 0.42
CA GLY A 73 -20.58 2.87 0.21
C GLY A 73 -21.57 1.89 -0.39
N MET A 74 -21.00 0.80 -0.90
CA MET A 74 -21.75 -0.35 -1.42
C MET A 74 -21.64 -1.58 -0.50
N GLN A 75 -20.87 -1.51 0.59
CA GLN A 75 -20.69 -2.63 1.51
C GLN A 75 -21.87 -2.76 2.48
N PRO A 76 -22.71 -3.83 2.40
CA PRO A 76 -23.92 -3.94 3.22
C PRO A 76 -23.60 -3.92 4.72
N LEU A 77 -22.49 -4.56 5.13
CA LEU A 77 -21.98 -4.60 6.50
C LEU A 77 -21.83 -3.21 7.15
N LEU A 78 -21.51 -2.18 6.37
CA LEU A 78 -21.35 -0.81 6.86
C LEU A 78 -22.65 -0.01 6.74
N THR A 79 -23.45 -0.20 5.69
CA THR A 79 -24.77 0.47 5.55
C THR A 79 -25.73 0.19 6.70
N VAL A 80 -25.65 -0.97 7.36
CA VAL A 80 -26.43 -1.32 8.57
C VAL A 80 -26.23 -0.31 9.72
N TRP A 81 -25.16 0.48 9.71
CA TRP A 81 -24.83 1.49 10.71
C TRP A 81 -25.31 2.91 10.38
N LYS A 82 -26.02 3.10 9.26
CA LYS A 82 -26.69 4.38 8.97
C LYS A 82 -27.69 4.73 10.09
N GLY A 83 -27.75 6.00 10.46
CA GLY A 83 -28.51 6.49 11.63
C GLY A 83 -28.05 5.95 13.00
N LYS A 84 -26.87 5.29 13.10
CA LYS A 84 -26.36 4.65 14.33
C LYS A 84 -24.93 5.08 14.67
N ALA A 85 -24.54 6.28 14.25
CA ALA A 85 -23.18 6.83 14.33
C ALA A 85 -22.54 6.72 15.73
N LEU A 86 -23.26 7.05 16.80
CA LEU A 86 -22.76 6.94 18.18
C LEU A 86 -22.45 5.49 18.59
N LYS A 87 -23.29 4.53 18.17
CA LYS A 87 -23.06 3.09 18.42
C LYS A 87 -21.89 2.58 17.58
N PHE A 88 -21.80 2.98 16.31
CA PHE A 88 -20.68 2.66 15.44
C PHE A 88 -19.34 3.15 16.03
N LYS A 89 -19.29 4.44 16.42
CA LYS A 89 -18.13 5.10 17.03
C LYS A 89 -17.64 4.39 18.29
N SER A 90 -18.56 4.01 19.19
CA SER A 90 -18.20 3.28 20.42
C SER A 90 -17.79 1.81 20.15
N THR A 91 -18.42 1.12 19.20
CA THR A 91 -18.01 -0.24 18.78
C THR A 91 -16.61 -0.23 18.16
N LEU A 92 -16.35 0.61 17.16
CA LEU A 92 -15.04 0.73 16.51
C LEU A 92 -13.93 1.10 17.51
N LEU A 93 -14.20 2.03 18.43
CA LEU A 93 -13.23 2.47 19.43
C LEU A 93 -12.91 1.34 20.45
N SER A 94 -13.91 0.53 20.81
CA SER A 94 -13.74 -0.66 21.66
C SER A 94 -12.97 -1.79 20.95
N GLU A 95 -13.25 -2.04 19.67
CA GLU A 95 -12.50 -2.99 18.84
C GLU A 95 -11.04 -2.53 18.65
N MET A 96 -10.82 -1.26 18.32
CA MET A 96 -9.49 -0.68 18.19
C MET A 96 -8.67 -0.76 19.49
N LYS A 97 -9.28 -0.52 20.66
CA LYS A 97 -8.60 -0.70 21.95
C LYS A 97 -8.20 -2.15 22.21
N ARG A 98 -9.07 -3.12 21.90
CA ARG A 98 -8.77 -4.54 22.05
C ARG A 98 -7.66 -4.97 21.10
N TYR A 99 -7.70 -4.53 19.84
CA TYR A 99 -6.63 -4.73 18.86
C TYR A 99 -5.29 -4.14 19.36
N ALA A 100 -5.26 -2.86 19.74
CA ALA A 100 -4.05 -2.18 20.21
C ALA A 100 -3.46 -2.77 21.51
N ARG A 101 -4.28 -3.45 22.32
CA ARG A 101 -3.88 -4.18 23.53
C ARG A 101 -3.57 -5.67 23.28
N SER A 102 -3.66 -6.15 22.03
CA SER A 102 -3.55 -7.57 21.66
C SER A 102 -4.48 -8.48 22.49
N GLN A 103 -5.73 -8.03 22.67
CA GLN A 103 -6.80 -8.75 23.39
C GLN A 103 -7.72 -9.49 22.42
N TYR A 104 -8.45 -10.49 22.93
CA TYR A 104 -9.39 -11.31 22.14
C TYR A 104 -10.42 -10.44 21.39
N PRO A 105 -10.76 -10.78 20.12
CA PRO A 105 -10.23 -11.89 19.32
C PRO A 105 -8.87 -11.62 18.66
N PHE A 106 -8.37 -10.39 18.69
CA PHE A 106 -7.14 -9.96 18.00
C PHE A 106 -5.82 -10.46 18.63
N ASN A 107 -5.89 -11.33 19.64
CA ASN A 107 -4.73 -11.96 20.26
C ASN A 107 -4.25 -13.22 19.51
N ILE A 108 -4.92 -13.61 18.42
CA ILE A 108 -4.53 -14.73 17.56
C ILE A 108 -3.28 -14.32 16.77
N PRO A 109 -2.14 -15.03 16.92
CA PRO A 109 -0.92 -14.72 16.18
C PRO A 109 -1.13 -14.89 14.68
N MET A 110 -0.44 -14.06 13.89
CA MET A 110 -0.33 -14.22 12.45
C MET A 110 0.74 -15.27 12.16
N ASP A 111 0.42 -16.26 11.33
CA ASP A 111 1.36 -17.29 10.88
C ASP A 111 2.27 -16.76 9.75
N ASP A 112 3.54 -17.17 9.76
CA ASP A 112 4.60 -16.61 8.89
C ASP A 112 4.35 -16.81 7.38
N GLY A 113 3.46 -17.74 6.99
CA GLY A 113 3.06 -17.97 5.60
C GLY A 113 1.72 -17.33 5.21
N THR A 114 1.00 -16.70 6.14
CA THR A 114 -0.38 -16.24 5.94
C THR A 114 -0.43 -14.80 5.42
N ASP A 115 -1.27 -14.53 4.41
CA ASP A 115 -1.53 -13.16 3.94
C ASP A 115 -2.25 -12.34 5.03
N ILE A 116 -1.83 -11.10 5.25
CA ILE A 116 -2.46 -10.15 6.17
C ILE A 116 -3.96 -9.96 5.85
N PHE A 117 -4.33 -10.05 4.57
CA PHE A 117 -5.71 -10.00 4.11
C PHE A 117 -6.51 -11.26 4.51
N ALA A 118 -5.86 -12.43 4.55
CA ALA A 118 -6.46 -13.67 5.05
C ALA A 118 -6.56 -13.67 6.59
N TRP A 119 -5.57 -13.14 7.29
CA TRP A 119 -5.62 -12.95 8.75
C TRP A 119 -6.81 -12.04 9.13
N TRP A 120 -6.97 -10.88 8.50
CA TRP A 120 -8.11 -10.00 8.76
C TRP A 120 -9.46 -10.64 8.38
N ARG A 121 -9.52 -11.45 7.31
CA ARG A 121 -10.72 -12.23 6.96
C ARG A 121 -11.10 -13.30 7.96
N SER A 122 -10.15 -13.84 8.73
CA SER A 122 -10.46 -14.86 9.76
C SER A 122 -11.40 -14.34 10.86
N PHE A 123 -11.53 -13.01 11.01
CA PHE A 123 -12.47 -12.38 11.93
C PHE A 123 -13.86 -12.09 11.34
N GLU A 124 -14.11 -12.32 10.04
CA GLU A 124 -15.43 -12.13 9.44
C GLU A 124 -16.46 -13.07 10.11
N GLY A 125 -17.49 -12.49 10.73
CA GLY A 125 -18.50 -13.21 11.52
C GLY A 125 -18.23 -13.28 13.03
N HIS A 126 -17.08 -12.82 13.53
CA HIS A 126 -16.85 -12.71 14.97
C HIS A 126 -17.70 -11.59 15.59
N LYS A 127 -18.62 -11.96 16.50
CA LYS A 127 -19.53 -11.04 17.24
C LYS A 127 -18.83 -9.89 17.96
N GLU A 128 -17.54 -10.04 18.23
CA GLU A 128 -16.72 -9.10 18.99
C GLU A 128 -15.80 -8.24 18.12
N ALA A 129 -15.70 -8.51 16.81
CA ALA A 129 -14.85 -7.82 15.85
C ALA A 129 -15.62 -7.64 14.53
N VAL A 130 -16.62 -6.77 14.55
CA VAL A 130 -17.60 -6.60 13.47
C VAL A 130 -17.21 -5.45 12.53
N VAL A 131 -16.58 -4.39 13.05
CA VAL A 131 -16.34 -3.15 12.29
C VAL A 131 -14.89 -3.07 11.82
N LEU A 132 -13.94 -3.30 12.72
CA LEU A 132 -12.52 -3.13 12.47
C LEU A 132 -11.99 -4.07 11.36
N PRO A 133 -12.33 -5.37 11.32
CA PRO A 133 -11.90 -6.23 10.22
C PRO A 133 -12.42 -5.76 8.86
N SER A 134 -13.69 -5.37 8.75
CA SER A 134 -14.26 -4.88 7.48
C SER A 134 -13.54 -3.63 6.97
N LEU A 135 -13.22 -2.68 7.87
CA LEU A 135 -12.42 -1.51 7.51
C LEU A 135 -10.98 -1.89 7.14
N ALA A 136 -10.32 -2.77 7.88
CA ALA A 136 -8.96 -3.22 7.60
C ALA A 136 -8.86 -3.93 6.24
N ILE A 137 -9.79 -4.85 5.95
CA ILE A 137 -9.93 -5.53 4.65
C ILE A 137 -10.07 -4.51 3.52
N LYS A 138 -10.93 -3.50 3.69
CA LYS A 138 -11.07 -2.39 2.71
C LYS A 138 -9.76 -1.61 2.55
N ILE A 139 -9.07 -1.31 3.65
CA ILE A 139 -7.79 -0.58 3.64
C ILE A 139 -6.70 -1.34 2.89
N TYR A 140 -6.57 -2.66 3.07
CA TYR A 140 -5.59 -3.48 2.33
C TYR A 140 -6.00 -3.72 0.86
N ALA A 141 -7.30 -3.76 0.55
CA ALA A 141 -7.82 -3.88 -0.82
C ALA A 141 -7.50 -2.67 -1.71
N ILE A 142 -7.39 -1.46 -1.14
CA ILE A 142 -6.84 -0.29 -1.84
C ILE A 142 -5.43 -0.61 -2.36
N ARG A 143 -5.03 -0.11 -3.54
CA ARG A 143 -3.65 -0.22 -4.02
C ARG A 143 -2.97 1.15 -3.90
N VAL A 144 -1.92 1.22 -3.06
CA VAL A 144 -1.13 2.45 -2.79
C VAL A 144 -0.34 2.91 -4.03
N ASN A 145 -0.01 1.98 -4.92
CA ASN A 145 0.71 2.30 -6.15
C ASN A 145 -0.25 2.87 -7.21
N SER A 146 0.11 3.99 -7.84
CA SER A 146 -0.57 4.58 -9.02
C SER A 146 -0.30 3.81 -10.33
N MET A 147 0.78 3.03 -10.37
CA MET A 147 1.19 2.25 -11.54
C MET A 147 0.17 1.23 -12.10
N PRO A 148 -0.87 0.72 -11.42
CA PRO A 148 -1.93 -0.03 -12.09
C PRO A 148 -2.60 0.81 -13.19
N GLY A 149 -2.80 2.11 -12.93
CA GLY A 149 -3.25 3.08 -13.93
C GLY A 149 -2.18 3.36 -14.99
N GLU A 150 -0.92 3.61 -14.59
CA GLU A 150 0.14 3.95 -15.54
C GLU A 150 0.57 2.78 -16.43
N ARG A 151 0.57 1.53 -15.91
CA ARG A 151 0.79 0.31 -16.70
C ARG A 151 -0.38 0.05 -17.63
N THR A 152 -1.61 0.38 -17.21
CA THR A 152 -2.78 0.35 -18.09
C THR A 152 -2.67 1.40 -19.20
N ALA A 153 -2.30 2.64 -18.88
CA ALA A 153 -2.04 3.70 -19.86
C ALA A 153 -0.88 3.32 -20.81
N SER A 154 0.20 2.74 -20.29
CA SER A 154 1.33 2.23 -21.08
C SER A 154 0.90 1.10 -22.01
N ALA A 155 0.06 0.18 -21.52
CA ALA A 155 -0.51 -0.90 -22.33
C ALA A 155 -1.49 -0.38 -23.39
N ILE A 156 -2.27 0.67 -23.08
CA ILE A 156 -3.11 1.39 -24.05
C ILE A 156 -2.22 2.00 -25.14
N THR A 157 -1.22 2.82 -24.79
CA THR A 157 -0.26 3.42 -25.73
C THR A 157 0.42 2.38 -26.62
N TRP A 158 0.80 1.23 -26.06
CA TRP A 158 1.37 0.10 -26.82
C TRP A 158 0.34 -0.59 -27.73
N MET A 159 -0.93 -0.65 -27.32
CA MET A 159 -2.04 -1.20 -28.10
C MET A 159 -2.65 -0.22 -29.12
N THR A 160 -2.36 1.08 -29.02
CA THR A 160 -2.81 2.15 -29.92
C THR A 160 -1.62 3.01 -30.37
N PRO A 161 -0.72 2.49 -31.22
CA PRO A 161 0.34 3.31 -31.81
C PRO A 161 -0.27 4.46 -32.62
N ALA A 162 0.39 5.62 -32.61
CA ALA A 162 -0.14 6.89 -33.13
C ALA A 162 -0.58 6.88 -34.62
N LEU A 163 -0.15 5.88 -35.38
CA LEU A 163 -0.50 5.67 -36.79
C LEU A 163 -1.79 4.86 -37.03
N GLN A 164 -2.51 4.41 -35.98
CA GLN A 164 -3.66 3.49 -36.12
C GLN A 164 -4.94 3.87 -35.35
N SER A 165 -4.96 4.96 -34.57
CA SER A 165 -6.08 5.24 -33.65
C SER A 165 -7.27 5.98 -34.28
N GLN A 166 -8.05 5.27 -35.11
CA GLN A 166 -9.51 5.54 -35.24
C GLN A 166 -10.35 4.69 -34.27
N LEU A 167 -9.70 3.93 -33.38
CA LEU A 167 -10.37 3.15 -32.33
C LEU A 167 -11.04 4.08 -31.31
N SER A 168 -12.35 3.90 -31.10
CA SER A 168 -13.09 4.58 -30.05
C SER A 168 -12.62 4.15 -28.66
N ILE A 169 -12.80 5.02 -27.66
CA ILE A 169 -12.42 4.76 -26.26
C ILE A 169 -13.05 3.45 -25.74
N GLY A 170 -14.28 3.15 -26.14
CA GLY A 170 -14.95 1.89 -25.82
C GLY A 170 -14.27 0.64 -26.42
N GLN A 171 -13.79 0.73 -27.67
CA GLN A 171 -13.02 -0.36 -28.30
C GLN A 171 -11.65 -0.55 -27.63
N VAL A 172 -10.99 0.54 -27.21
CA VAL A 172 -9.73 0.48 -26.44
C VAL A 172 -9.96 -0.19 -25.07
N GLY A 173 -11.04 0.17 -24.37
CA GLY A 173 -11.44 -0.48 -23.12
C GLY A 173 -11.76 -1.96 -23.29
N ALA A 174 -12.53 -2.34 -24.31
CA ALA A 174 -12.84 -3.74 -24.60
C ALA A 174 -11.58 -4.55 -24.95
N LYS A 175 -10.67 -4.00 -25.76
CA LYS A 175 -9.37 -4.61 -26.10
C LYS A 175 -8.52 -4.82 -24.85
N LEU A 176 -8.47 -3.83 -23.95
CA LEU A 176 -7.78 -3.92 -22.66
C LEU A 176 -8.37 -5.02 -21.77
N LEU A 177 -9.69 -5.11 -21.63
CA LEU A 177 -10.36 -6.15 -20.83
C LEU A 177 -10.04 -7.56 -21.36
N VAL A 178 -10.09 -7.76 -22.68
CA VAL A 178 -9.71 -9.03 -23.32
C VAL A 178 -8.23 -9.36 -23.08
N CYS A 179 -7.33 -8.37 -23.19
CA CYS A 179 -5.93 -8.56 -22.86
C CYS A 179 -5.71 -8.90 -21.38
N GLN A 180 -6.37 -8.22 -20.45
CA GLN A 180 -6.30 -8.48 -19.02
C GLN A 180 -6.79 -9.89 -18.67
N HIS A 181 -7.96 -10.29 -19.19
CA HIS A 181 -8.53 -11.62 -19.03
C HIS A 181 -7.57 -12.71 -19.53
N TYR A 182 -7.00 -12.55 -20.73
CA TYR A 182 -5.97 -13.47 -21.23
C TYR A 182 -4.64 -13.41 -20.45
N MET A 183 -4.35 -12.35 -19.69
CA MET A 183 -3.18 -12.28 -18.81
C MET A 183 -3.44 -12.95 -17.44
N THR A 184 -4.69 -13.00 -16.98
CA THR A 184 -5.08 -13.73 -15.77
C THR A 184 -5.33 -15.22 -16.00
N GLU A 185 -5.94 -15.61 -17.12
CA GLU A 185 -6.24 -17.03 -17.40
C GLU A 185 -5.03 -17.84 -17.88
N LYS A 186 -4.05 -17.19 -18.53
CA LYS A 186 -2.85 -17.89 -19.00
C LYS A 186 -1.97 -18.26 -17.81
N LYS A 187 -2.22 -19.47 -17.29
CA LYS A 187 -1.39 -20.20 -16.32
C LYS A 187 0.08 -19.81 -16.46
N PRO A 188 0.79 -19.54 -15.35
CA PRO A 188 2.11 -18.91 -15.36
C PRO A 188 2.99 -19.55 -16.43
N ARG A 189 3.39 -18.74 -17.43
CA ARG A 189 4.14 -19.21 -18.61
C ARG A 189 5.26 -20.14 -18.15
N LYS A 190 5.10 -21.46 -18.41
CA LYS A 190 6.08 -22.52 -18.06
C LYS A 190 7.48 -21.96 -18.27
N GLN A 191 8.21 -21.76 -17.16
CA GLN A 191 9.25 -20.71 -17.02
C GLN A 191 9.93 -20.42 -18.36
N ALA A 192 9.58 -19.28 -18.97
CA ALA A 192 9.88 -19.02 -20.38
C ALA A 192 11.36 -19.30 -20.67
N VAL A 193 11.62 -20.43 -21.35
CA VAL A 193 12.91 -21.12 -21.34
C VAL A 193 14.03 -20.11 -21.54
N SER A 194 14.94 -20.05 -20.57
CA SER A 194 15.90 -18.96 -20.38
C SER A 194 16.49 -18.55 -21.73
N ARG A 195 15.96 -17.46 -22.29
CA ARG A 195 16.43 -16.95 -23.57
C ARG A 195 17.89 -16.58 -23.36
N PRO A 196 18.85 -17.13 -24.12
CA PRO A 196 20.26 -16.90 -23.87
C PRO A 196 20.58 -15.42 -24.09
N THR A 197 20.56 -14.65 -23.00
CA THR A 197 20.83 -13.21 -22.99
C THR A 197 22.32 -12.99 -23.21
N VAL A 198 22.75 -13.10 -24.48
CA VAL A 198 24.07 -12.64 -24.93
C VAL A 198 24.14 -11.15 -24.59
N LYS A 199 24.97 -10.78 -23.62
CA LYS A 199 25.11 -9.39 -23.23
C LYS A 199 25.81 -8.64 -24.36
N PHE A 200 25.54 -7.35 -24.54
CA PHE A 200 26.02 -6.60 -25.72
C PHE A 200 27.55 -6.66 -25.92
N TYR A 201 28.33 -6.75 -24.84
CA TYR A 201 29.79 -6.94 -24.91
C TYR A 201 30.21 -8.33 -25.48
N ASP A 202 29.42 -9.39 -25.22
CA ASP A 202 29.65 -10.74 -25.74
C ASP A 202 29.25 -10.90 -27.23
N ILE A 203 28.56 -9.91 -27.80
CA ILE A 203 28.22 -9.92 -29.23
C ILE A 203 29.48 -9.67 -30.06
N LYS A 204 30.30 -8.68 -29.68
CA LYS A 204 31.55 -8.37 -30.39
C LYS A 204 32.53 -9.54 -30.38
N SER A 205 32.74 -10.19 -29.23
CA SER A 205 33.64 -11.35 -29.11
C SER A 205 33.18 -12.62 -29.83
N LYS A 206 31.91 -12.69 -30.26
CA LYS A 206 31.34 -13.83 -30.99
C LYS A 206 31.11 -13.57 -32.49
N MET A 207 30.83 -12.33 -32.89
CA MET A 207 30.72 -11.95 -34.30
C MET A 207 32.07 -11.66 -34.96
N PHE A 208 33.03 -11.15 -34.18
CA PHE A 208 34.39 -10.89 -34.65
C PHE A 208 35.34 -11.90 -33.97
N PRO A 209 35.55 -13.09 -34.56
CA PRO A 209 36.63 -13.96 -34.10
C PRO A 209 37.95 -13.17 -34.18
N LYS A 210 38.76 -13.22 -33.12
CA LYS A 210 40.01 -12.47 -33.06
C LYS A 210 40.99 -12.95 -34.13
N THR A 211 41.00 -12.30 -35.28
CA THR A 211 42.23 -12.19 -36.07
C THR A 211 43.29 -11.53 -35.22
N GLU A 212 44.47 -12.13 -35.14
CA GLU A 212 45.60 -11.60 -34.37
C GLU A 212 46.23 -10.41 -35.11
N VAL A 213 45.52 -9.28 -35.10
CA VAL A 213 46.03 -8.01 -35.61
C VAL A 213 47.10 -7.51 -34.64
N LYS A 214 48.34 -7.82 -35.00
CA LYS A 214 49.57 -7.38 -34.36
C LYS A 214 49.58 -5.86 -34.18
N ASP A 215 49.95 -5.38 -32.99
CA ASP A 215 49.80 -3.99 -32.58
C ASP A 215 50.43 -2.99 -33.57
N SER A 216 49.60 -2.09 -34.11
CA SER A 216 50.03 -0.91 -34.85
C SER A 216 49.62 0.34 -34.06
N ASP A 217 50.63 1.00 -33.48
CA ASP A 217 50.51 2.16 -32.61
C ASP A 217 49.77 3.33 -33.32
N LEU A 218 48.51 3.56 -32.92
CA LEU A 218 47.68 4.67 -33.39
C LEU A 218 47.05 5.37 -32.19
N LYS A 219 47.52 6.60 -31.95
CA LYS A 219 46.94 7.53 -30.98
C LYS A 219 45.94 8.43 -31.70
N ASP A 220 44.65 8.10 -31.60
CA ASP A 220 43.59 9.03 -31.93
C ASP A 220 43.14 9.75 -30.64
N GLU A 221 43.39 11.05 -30.57
CA GLU A 221 42.88 11.91 -29.49
C GLU A 221 41.42 12.26 -29.78
N ALA A 222 40.51 11.68 -29.00
CA ALA A 222 39.10 12.06 -28.98
C ALA A 222 38.84 12.99 -27.78
N ASP A 223 38.58 14.26 -28.07
CA ASP A 223 38.25 15.28 -27.08
C ASP A 223 36.79 15.15 -26.61
N ASP A 224 36.58 14.33 -25.58
CA ASP A 224 35.28 14.10 -24.93
C ASP A 224 34.86 15.25 -23.96
N SER A 225 35.29 16.50 -24.21
CA SER A 225 34.85 17.70 -23.44
C SER A 225 33.39 18.09 -23.77
N TRP A 226 32.45 17.20 -23.44
CA TRP A 226 31.01 17.40 -23.57
C TRP A 226 30.22 17.08 -22.29
N LEU A 227 30.92 16.88 -21.16
CA LEU A 227 30.32 16.63 -19.84
C LEU A 227 30.81 17.56 -18.71
N ASP A 228 31.60 18.58 -19.02
CA ASP A 228 32.01 19.64 -18.08
C ASP A 228 30.85 20.62 -17.78
N VAL A 229 29.74 20.09 -17.28
CA VAL A 229 28.71 20.89 -16.60
C VAL A 229 29.35 21.39 -15.29
N PRO A 230 29.46 22.70 -15.05
CA PRO A 230 30.10 23.21 -13.85
C PRO A 230 29.36 22.72 -12.62
N ALA A 231 30.08 22.00 -11.75
CA ALA A 231 29.53 21.53 -10.49
C ALA A 231 29.36 22.72 -9.54
N ASP A 232 28.15 23.29 -9.52
CA ASP A 232 27.73 24.20 -8.46
C ASP A 232 28.06 23.57 -7.10
N PRO A 233 28.69 24.30 -6.17
CA PRO A 233 29.10 23.73 -4.89
C PRO A 233 27.87 23.29 -4.12
N ILE A 234 27.66 21.96 -4.05
CA ILE A 234 26.55 21.33 -3.33
C ILE A 234 26.70 21.65 -1.85
N THR A 235 26.13 22.77 -1.44
CA THR A 235 26.00 23.15 -0.05
C THR A 235 25.13 22.09 0.62
N PRO A 236 25.64 21.33 1.61
CA PRO A 236 24.87 20.27 2.22
C PRO A 236 23.68 20.91 2.92
N SER A 237 22.47 20.59 2.45
CA SER A 237 21.20 21.17 2.90
C SER A 237 20.85 20.68 4.31
N THR A 238 21.61 21.20 5.28
CA THR A 238 21.48 20.92 6.69
C THR A 238 20.28 21.68 7.25
N SER A 239 19.53 21.03 8.14
CA SER A 239 18.30 21.57 8.75
C SER A 239 17.07 21.66 7.83
N LEU A 240 16.70 20.55 7.20
CA LEU A 240 15.28 20.25 6.94
C LEU A 240 14.55 20.09 8.28
N LYS A 241 14.09 21.20 8.88
CA LYS A 241 13.40 21.24 10.19
C LYS A 241 11.99 20.60 10.21
N ALA A 242 11.71 19.68 9.30
CA ALA A 242 10.44 18.97 9.17
C ALA A 242 10.30 17.78 10.15
N GLU A 243 11.39 17.33 10.79
CA GLU A 243 11.43 16.12 11.62
C GLU A 243 10.52 16.15 12.86
N VAL A 244 10.15 17.34 13.34
CA VAL A 244 9.67 17.59 14.72
C VAL A 244 8.49 16.70 15.17
N LYS A 245 7.64 16.22 14.24
CA LYS A 245 6.53 15.29 14.54
C LYS A 245 6.29 14.23 13.43
N SER A 246 7.32 13.54 12.97
CA SER A 246 7.10 12.25 12.29
C SER A 246 6.45 11.25 13.27
N PRO A 247 5.37 10.53 12.90
CA PRO A 247 4.86 9.41 13.71
C PRO A 247 5.69 8.13 13.53
N VAL A 248 6.47 8.04 12.44
CA VAL A 248 7.39 6.93 12.16
C VAL A 248 8.76 7.22 12.79
N ASN A 249 9.27 6.26 13.54
CA ASN A 249 10.61 6.28 14.12
C ASN A 249 11.64 5.89 13.05
N LEU A 250 12.36 6.87 12.51
CA LEU A 250 13.40 6.62 11.50
C LEU A 250 14.65 5.90 12.05
N ALA A 251 14.79 5.81 13.38
CA ALA A 251 15.82 5.03 14.07
C ALA A 251 15.33 3.61 14.46
N SER A 252 14.16 3.19 13.99
CA SER A 252 13.62 1.84 14.19
C SER A 252 14.59 0.77 13.69
N SER A 253 14.94 -0.16 14.58
CA SER A 253 15.71 -1.36 14.24
C SER A 253 14.96 -2.22 13.21
N PHE A 254 13.63 -2.29 13.31
CA PHE A 254 12.80 -2.99 12.34
C PHE A 254 12.90 -2.38 10.93
N LEU A 255 12.89 -1.04 10.80
CA LEU A 255 13.11 -0.39 9.49
C LEU A 255 14.51 -0.69 8.93
N ALA A 256 15.54 -0.69 9.78
CA ALA A 256 16.90 -1.02 9.35
C ALA A 256 17.01 -2.46 8.80
N THR A 257 16.36 -3.43 9.45
CA THR A 257 16.27 -4.81 8.94
C THR A 257 15.47 -4.87 7.63
N PHE A 258 14.27 -4.30 7.59
CA PHE A 258 13.40 -4.33 6.41
C PHE A 258 14.05 -3.72 5.16
N LEU A 259 14.80 -2.62 5.32
CA LEU A 259 15.53 -1.97 4.23
C LEU A 259 16.81 -2.73 3.82
N ALA A 260 17.39 -3.54 4.71
CA ALA A 260 18.55 -4.39 4.40
C ALA A 260 18.15 -5.72 3.73
N GLU A 261 16.88 -6.13 3.83
CA GLU A 261 16.39 -7.44 3.37
C GLU A 261 16.04 -7.47 1.86
N ASP A 262 16.18 -6.36 1.14
CA ASP A 262 15.90 -6.20 -0.31
C ASP A 262 16.91 -6.92 -1.24
N ASN A 263 17.52 -8.01 -0.76
CA ASN A 263 18.31 -8.98 -1.51
C ASN A 263 17.54 -10.32 -1.59
N PRO A 264 16.50 -10.43 -2.45
CA PRO A 264 15.57 -11.56 -2.45
C PRO A 264 16.23 -12.87 -2.91
N LYS A 265 16.72 -13.65 -1.94
CA LYS A 265 17.05 -15.07 -2.14
C LYS A 265 15.77 -15.83 -2.51
N ARG A 266 15.63 -16.16 -3.80
CA ARG A 266 14.48 -16.90 -4.35
C ARG A 266 14.30 -18.26 -3.64
N GLY A 267 13.41 -18.30 -2.65
CA GLY A 267 12.88 -19.54 -2.08
C GLY A 267 12.00 -20.28 -3.10
N SER A 268 12.03 -21.61 -3.07
CA SER A 268 11.18 -22.45 -3.92
C SER A 268 9.80 -22.66 -3.28
N ALA A 269 8.78 -21.95 -3.80
CA ALA A 269 7.39 -22.17 -3.44
C ALA A 269 6.92 -23.58 -3.82
N LYS A 270 6.06 -24.17 -2.98
CA LYS A 270 5.27 -25.36 -3.29
C LYS A 270 3.82 -24.94 -3.54
N ASP A 271 3.18 -25.53 -4.54
CA ASP A 271 1.78 -25.24 -4.86
C ASP A 271 0.84 -25.82 -3.79
N VAL A 272 -0.13 -25.01 -3.34
CA VAL A 272 -1.31 -25.43 -2.58
C VAL A 272 -2.53 -24.78 -3.24
N ALA A 273 -3.57 -25.56 -3.48
CA ALA A 273 -4.81 -25.10 -4.11
C ALA A 273 -5.97 -25.10 -3.10
N LEU A 274 -6.90 -24.17 -3.26
CA LEU A 274 -8.13 -24.12 -2.48
C LEU A 274 -9.30 -23.66 -3.37
N GLU A 275 -10.49 -24.24 -3.15
CA GLU A 275 -11.74 -23.91 -3.82
C GLU A 275 -12.66 -23.05 -2.90
N GLY A 276 -13.76 -22.53 -3.43
CA GLY A 276 -14.77 -21.80 -2.64
C GLY A 276 -16.11 -21.61 -3.37
N PRO A 277 -17.21 -21.26 -2.68
CA PRO A 277 -18.50 -20.90 -3.29
C PRO A 277 -19.07 -19.52 -2.87
N ALA A 278 -20.22 -19.13 -3.43
CA ALA A 278 -21.01 -17.91 -3.15
C ALA A 278 -22.43 -18.28 -2.57
N GLU A 279 -23.50 -17.48 -2.48
CA GLU A 279 -23.94 -16.15 -2.99
C GLU A 279 -25.11 -15.66 -2.05
N ASP A 280 -25.83 -14.53 -2.13
CA ASP A 280 -26.00 -13.45 -3.13
C ASP A 280 -26.31 -12.07 -2.47
N ARG A 281 -27.58 -11.76 -2.12
CA ARG A 281 -28.08 -10.39 -1.81
C ARG A 281 -29.23 -10.34 -0.78
N ALA A 282 -29.36 -9.20 -0.09
CA ALA A 282 -30.58 -8.35 -0.07
C ALA A 282 -30.39 -7.14 0.88
N ALA A 283 -30.98 -5.97 0.57
CA ALA A 283 -31.02 -4.81 1.47
C ALA A 283 -32.21 -3.87 1.13
N ASP A 284 -32.99 -3.49 2.14
CA ASP A 284 -33.99 -2.41 2.08
C ASP A 284 -33.47 -1.18 2.84
N GLY A 285 -33.84 0.02 2.37
CA GLY A 285 -33.31 1.29 2.88
C GLY A 285 -34.35 2.19 3.54
N ASP A 286 -34.02 2.67 4.74
CA ASP A 286 -34.71 3.78 5.43
C ASP A 286 -33.73 4.96 5.60
N SER A 287 -34.24 6.18 5.51
CA SER A 287 -33.43 7.41 5.40
C SER A 287 -33.55 8.31 6.63
N GLY A 288 -32.92 7.88 7.73
CA GLY A 288 -32.65 8.74 8.89
C GLY A 288 -31.69 9.90 8.55
N ASN A 289 -31.71 10.94 9.39
CA ASN A 289 -30.90 12.16 9.24
C ASN A 289 -29.52 11.99 9.92
N ASP A 290 -28.42 12.42 9.29
CA ASP A 290 -27.08 11.83 9.52
C ASP A 290 -26.00 12.75 10.16
N ASP A 291 -26.35 13.82 10.88
CA ASP A 291 -25.38 14.86 11.35
C ASP A 291 -24.42 14.45 12.52
N ASP A 292 -24.57 13.26 13.09
CA ASP A 292 -23.95 12.81 14.37
C ASP A 292 -22.42 12.56 14.35
N PHE A 293 -21.74 12.63 13.20
CA PHE A 293 -20.36 12.12 13.06
C PHE A 293 -19.23 13.01 13.60
N LYS A 294 -19.53 14.17 14.19
CA LYS A 294 -18.48 15.08 14.68
C LYS A 294 -17.76 14.52 15.93
N MET A 295 -16.44 14.65 15.90
CA MET A 295 -15.53 14.31 17.00
C MET A 295 -14.89 15.60 17.51
N GLU A 296 -15.16 15.93 18.76
CA GLU A 296 -14.22 16.68 19.58
C GLU A 296 -13.46 15.65 20.43
N PHE A 297 -12.15 15.85 20.56
CA PHE A 297 -11.25 15.07 21.42
C PHE A 297 -10.62 16.06 22.40
N ASP A 298 -10.97 15.93 23.67
CA ASP A 298 -10.26 16.57 24.78
C ASP A 298 -8.89 15.89 25.04
#